data_AF-A0A4P7WC15-F1
#
_entry.id   AF-A0A4P7WC15-F1
#
_cell.length_a   1.000
_cell.length_b   1.000
_cell.length_c   1.000
_cell.angle_alpha   90.00
_cell.angle_beta   90.00
_cell.angle_gamma   90.00
#
_symmetry.space_group_name_H-M   'P 1'
#
loop_
_entity.id
_entity.type
_entity.pdbx_description
1 polymer ?
#
loop_
_entity_poly.entity_id
_entity_poly.type
_entity_poly.pdbx_seq_one_letter_code
_entity_poly.pdbx_strand_id
1 'polypeptide(L)'
;MKRFYNRRETIVKDALEGLLNSSYGADLEMLKNTGGSYVIVRADWDPNNGKVAVISGGGAGHEPMHAGFVGRGMLTSAVSGALFASPGSEDILTAIKAVTGEAGCLVIVKSYMGDRLNFASAVSQAQALDLKVEMVLVSDDVALGEGIKPRGLAGTLLVHKVAGAAAESGKSLEEVTALARETASSIYTIGLGLSRVHPYDAEDVELLGKDVVEIGIGIHGEPGVETIPYAPLDQLMMTLTERLLERAPKDGEFLLLVNMMAGSPELEALAIVSAIGRTKLAERVKFIIAPVQFCEGLDVKGVSLTVMPIREDLLNLLQAPAEPLYWKPPVPYHIKPLIISSSASKSFEDIPASSNPEVEKNLDAALNVLLKNEGVLNNLDATAGDGDTGSTYAEAARKIQNKRTELPFANTALLFTVLGRLLSHYSGGTSGALFSILFSNAGKETDWRKGLLQGVKKMQEYGGSKQGDRTVIDALLPAAECLAKGGSIAEAAKAARMGADATKGMKARVGRSSYVPPERLVGIPDAGAEGVARVFEAISKVDMS
;
A
#
# COMPACT_ATOMS: atom_id res chain seq x y z
N MET A 1 7.97 18.92 4.64
CA MET A 1 7.87 17.87 3.60
C MET A 1 7.41 18.50 2.28
N LYS A 2 7.67 17.93 1.09
CA LYS A 2 7.14 18.48 -0.17
C LYS A 2 5.71 17.95 -0.43
N ARG A 3 4.80 18.79 -0.93
CA ARG A 3 3.41 18.45 -1.28
C ARG A 3 3.03 19.08 -2.62
N PHE A 4 2.01 18.53 -3.30
CA PHE A 4 1.44 19.10 -4.52
C PHE A 4 0.27 20.02 -4.17
N TYR A 5 0.50 21.32 -4.15
CA TYR A 5 -0.52 22.35 -3.92
C TYR A 5 0.02 23.70 -4.39
N ASN A 6 -0.89 24.61 -4.78
CA ASN A 6 -0.50 25.99 -5.13
C ASN A 6 -0.35 26.84 -3.86
N ARG A 7 -1.43 26.92 -3.07
CA ARG A 7 -1.52 27.67 -1.82
C ARG A 7 -2.40 26.90 -0.84
N ARG A 8 -2.14 27.06 0.45
CA ARG A 8 -2.94 26.40 1.49
C ARG A 8 -4.39 26.84 1.46
N GLU A 9 -4.64 28.12 1.20
CA GLU A 9 -5.97 28.71 1.25
C GLU A 9 -6.85 28.22 0.09
N THR A 10 -6.25 27.78 -1.02
CA THR A 10 -6.96 27.35 -2.22
C THR A 10 -6.99 25.84 -2.41
N ILE A 11 -6.20 25.05 -1.67
CA ILE A 11 -6.07 23.60 -1.94
C ILE A 11 -7.40 22.85 -1.91
N VAL A 12 -8.31 23.21 -1.00
CA VAL A 12 -9.65 22.60 -0.94
C VAL A 12 -10.45 22.91 -2.21
N LYS A 13 -10.38 24.16 -2.68
CA LYS A 13 -11.03 24.56 -3.92
C LYS A 13 -10.42 23.83 -5.11
N ASP A 14 -9.10 23.84 -5.22
CA ASP A 14 -8.35 23.19 -6.30
C ASP A 14 -8.68 21.68 -6.35
N ALA A 15 -8.80 21.02 -5.19
CA ALA A 15 -9.18 19.61 -5.08
C ALA A 15 -10.63 19.35 -5.55
N LEU A 16 -11.58 20.20 -5.16
CA LEU A 16 -12.98 20.08 -5.57
C LEU A 16 -13.18 20.40 -7.06
N GLU A 17 -12.48 21.41 -7.60
CA GLU A 17 -12.42 21.64 -9.05
C GLU A 17 -11.79 20.44 -9.76
N GLY A 18 -10.77 19.81 -9.17
CA GLY A 18 -10.21 18.56 -9.66
C GLY A 18 -11.23 17.41 -9.69
N LEU A 19 -12.05 17.26 -8.65
CA LEU A 19 -13.15 16.30 -8.61
C LEU A 19 -14.12 16.52 -9.77
N LEU A 20 -14.63 17.74 -9.94
CA LEU A 20 -15.58 18.11 -11.01
C LEU A 20 -15.02 17.90 -12.41
N ASN A 21 -13.72 18.15 -12.61
CA ASN A 21 -13.06 18.00 -13.90
C ASN A 21 -12.55 16.56 -14.15
N SER A 22 -12.87 15.61 -13.27
CA SER A 22 -12.45 14.21 -13.40
C SER A 22 -13.62 13.29 -13.75
N SER A 23 -13.33 12.04 -14.08
CA SER A 23 -14.36 11.01 -14.27
C SER A 23 -15.21 10.74 -13.02
N TYR A 24 -14.78 11.20 -11.84
CA TYR A 24 -15.52 11.03 -10.59
C TYR A 24 -16.60 12.10 -10.37
N GLY A 25 -16.50 13.25 -11.06
CA GLY A 25 -17.39 14.39 -10.87
C GLY A 25 -18.26 14.74 -12.08
N ALA A 26 -18.38 13.84 -13.06
CA ALA A 26 -19.10 14.09 -14.31
C ALA A 26 -20.57 14.52 -14.11
N ASP A 27 -21.21 14.04 -13.05
CA ASP A 27 -22.61 14.33 -12.70
C ASP A 27 -22.72 15.23 -11.45
N LEU A 28 -21.66 16.00 -11.14
CA LEU A 28 -21.59 16.88 -9.99
C LEU A 28 -21.48 18.34 -10.40
N GLU A 29 -22.00 19.22 -9.55
CA GLU A 29 -21.87 20.67 -9.67
C GLU A 29 -21.40 21.28 -8.36
N MET A 30 -20.78 22.47 -8.44
CA MET A 30 -20.47 23.28 -7.27
C MET A 30 -21.39 24.49 -7.22
N LEU A 31 -22.10 24.65 -6.11
CA LEU A 31 -22.95 25.82 -5.93
C LEU A 31 -22.11 27.07 -5.77
N LYS A 32 -22.53 28.15 -6.43
CA LYS A 32 -21.99 29.47 -6.16
C LYS A 32 -22.36 29.88 -4.74
N ASN A 33 -21.35 30.08 -3.91
CA ASN A 33 -21.50 30.53 -2.54
C ASN A 33 -20.63 31.77 -2.28
N THR A 34 -21.04 32.62 -1.36
CA THR A 34 -20.31 33.83 -0.95
C THR A 34 -19.49 33.63 0.32
N GLY A 35 -19.68 32.52 1.04
CA GLY A 35 -18.89 32.19 2.22
C GLY A 35 -17.56 31.49 1.90
N GLY A 36 -16.90 30.99 2.95
CA GLY A 36 -15.57 30.38 2.86
C GLY A 36 -15.57 28.88 2.53
N SER A 37 -16.74 28.24 2.53
CA SER A 37 -16.89 26.80 2.27
C SER A 37 -17.51 26.53 0.90
N TYR A 38 -17.23 25.35 0.38
CA TYR A 38 -17.66 24.91 -0.95
C TYR A 38 -18.76 23.85 -0.83
N VAL A 39 -19.76 23.92 -1.70
CA VAL A 39 -20.89 22.99 -1.69
C VAL A 39 -20.91 22.22 -3.00
N ILE A 40 -20.74 20.90 -2.92
CA ILE A 40 -20.93 19.99 -4.05
C ILE A 40 -22.34 19.43 -4.00
N VAL A 41 -23.00 19.36 -5.14
CA VAL A 41 -24.35 18.82 -5.31
C VAL A 41 -24.40 17.93 -6.56
N ARG A 42 -25.36 17.01 -6.59
CA ARG A 42 -25.66 16.26 -7.82
C ARG A 42 -26.26 17.19 -8.88
N ALA A 43 -25.77 17.11 -10.11
CA ALA A 43 -26.25 17.92 -11.24
C ALA A 43 -27.72 17.60 -11.60
N ASP A 44 -28.17 16.38 -11.32
CA ASP A 44 -29.51 15.90 -11.67
C ASP A 44 -30.58 16.19 -10.59
N TRP A 45 -30.23 16.88 -9.51
CA TRP A 45 -31.10 17.04 -8.36
C TRP A 45 -32.20 18.10 -8.61
N ASP A 46 -33.45 17.70 -8.38
CA ASP A 46 -34.61 18.59 -8.27
C ASP A 46 -35.21 18.44 -6.87
N PRO A 47 -35.23 19.49 -6.03
CA PRO A 47 -35.86 19.45 -4.71
C PRO A 47 -37.33 19.01 -4.71
N ASN A 48 -38.03 19.16 -5.85
CA ASN A 48 -39.45 18.80 -5.99
C ASN A 48 -39.67 17.38 -6.51
N ASN A 49 -38.63 16.55 -6.62
CA ASN A 49 -38.73 15.17 -7.11
C ASN A 49 -39.42 14.19 -6.13
N GLY A 50 -39.86 14.68 -4.96
CA GLY A 50 -40.55 13.89 -3.94
C GLY A 50 -39.65 13.00 -3.08
N LYS A 51 -38.33 13.09 -3.20
CA LYS A 51 -37.36 12.32 -2.40
C LYS A 51 -36.72 13.18 -1.32
N VAL A 52 -36.37 12.54 -0.21
CA VAL A 52 -35.61 13.16 0.89
C VAL A 52 -34.20 13.51 0.39
N ALA A 53 -33.74 14.73 0.62
CA ALA A 53 -32.34 15.08 0.41
C ALA A 53 -31.47 14.51 1.55
N VAL A 54 -30.29 14.00 1.24
CA VAL A 54 -29.33 13.56 2.26
C VAL A 54 -28.05 14.37 2.12
N ILE A 55 -27.70 15.16 3.13
CA ILE A 55 -26.49 15.99 3.10
C ILE A 55 -25.52 15.60 4.20
N SER A 56 -24.24 15.85 3.94
CA SER A 56 -23.18 15.77 4.96
C SER A 56 -22.09 16.80 4.69
N GLY A 57 -21.01 16.75 5.45
CA GLY A 57 -19.89 17.65 5.30
C GLY A 57 -18.94 17.64 6.50
N GLY A 58 -18.06 18.63 6.51
CA GLY A 58 -17.05 18.82 7.53
C GLY A 58 -15.80 19.49 6.96
N GLY A 59 -14.72 19.50 7.74
CA GLY A 59 -13.42 19.91 7.24
C GLY A 59 -12.92 19.02 6.11
N ALA A 60 -12.22 19.63 5.16
CA ALA A 60 -11.52 18.93 4.07
C ALA A 60 -10.28 18.17 4.58
N GLY A 61 -9.71 17.30 3.76
CA GLY A 61 -8.52 16.49 4.10
C GLY A 61 -8.83 15.01 4.39
N HIS A 62 -10.05 14.58 4.08
CA HIS A 62 -10.52 13.21 4.22
C HIS A 62 -11.06 12.63 2.91
N GLU A 63 -10.74 13.28 1.79
CA GLU A 63 -11.19 12.89 0.47
C GLU A 63 -10.96 11.39 0.25
N PRO A 64 -11.87 10.65 -0.42
CA PRO A 64 -13.06 11.12 -1.11
C PRO A 64 -14.22 11.53 -0.19
N MET A 65 -14.14 11.32 1.13
CA MET A 65 -15.18 11.79 2.06
C MET A 65 -15.18 13.33 2.14
N HIS A 66 -16.30 14.03 1.91
CA HIS A 66 -17.64 13.54 1.58
C HIS A 66 -18.02 13.71 0.11
N ALA A 67 -17.41 14.66 -0.60
CA ALA A 67 -17.83 15.07 -1.93
C ALA A 67 -17.77 13.94 -2.97
N GLY A 68 -16.83 13.00 -2.83
CA GLY A 68 -16.74 11.82 -3.68
C GLY A 68 -17.86 10.79 -3.47
N PHE A 69 -18.75 11.00 -2.50
CA PHE A 69 -19.93 10.16 -2.22
C PHE A 69 -21.26 10.87 -2.48
N VAL A 70 -21.22 11.98 -3.22
CA VAL A 70 -22.40 12.65 -3.77
C VAL A 70 -22.84 11.95 -5.06
N GLY A 71 -24.10 11.52 -5.16
CA GLY A 71 -24.63 10.75 -6.29
C GLY A 71 -25.90 9.95 -5.93
N ARG A 72 -26.61 9.37 -6.92
CA ARG A 72 -27.77 8.49 -6.63
C ARG A 72 -27.40 7.38 -5.67
N GLY A 73 -28.31 7.13 -4.73
CA GLY A 73 -28.17 6.08 -3.71
C GLY A 73 -27.21 6.41 -2.56
N MET A 74 -26.64 7.62 -2.50
CA MET A 74 -25.81 8.13 -1.38
C MET A 74 -26.16 9.61 -1.05
N LEU A 75 -25.19 10.52 -0.99
CA LEU A 75 -25.43 11.91 -0.63
C LEU A 75 -26.03 12.69 -1.80
N THR A 76 -26.98 13.57 -1.50
CA THR A 76 -27.47 14.62 -2.41
C THR A 76 -26.48 15.78 -2.52
N SER A 77 -25.87 16.16 -1.39
CA SER A 77 -24.89 17.24 -1.32
C SER A 77 -23.85 17.02 -0.23
N ALA A 78 -22.66 17.56 -0.43
CA ALA A 78 -21.59 17.63 0.57
C ALA A 78 -21.08 19.07 0.73
N VAL A 79 -20.92 19.50 1.98
CA VAL A 79 -20.37 20.82 2.34
C VAL A 79 -18.94 20.66 2.84
N SER A 80 -17.98 21.24 2.12
CA SER A 80 -16.55 21.16 2.42
C SER A 80 -16.06 22.48 3.01
N GLY A 81 -15.68 22.44 4.29
CA GLY A 81 -15.00 23.54 4.96
C GLY A 81 -13.52 23.62 4.56
N ALA A 82 -12.75 24.43 5.29
CA ALA A 82 -11.30 24.48 5.11
C ALA A 82 -10.63 23.17 5.57
N LEU A 83 -9.32 23.03 5.32
CA LEU A 83 -8.57 21.85 5.74
C LEU A 83 -8.69 21.63 7.26
N PHE A 84 -9.28 20.49 7.66
CA PHE A 84 -9.60 20.11 9.04
C PHE A 84 -10.41 21.12 9.85
N ALA A 85 -11.11 22.04 9.18
CA ALA A 85 -11.97 23.02 9.82
C ALA A 85 -13.40 22.89 9.29
N SER A 86 -14.34 22.77 10.22
CA SER A 86 -15.76 22.67 9.92
C SER A 86 -16.26 23.82 9.02
N PRO A 87 -17.16 23.58 8.05
CA PRO A 87 -17.75 24.63 7.24
C PRO A 87 -18.59 25.59 8.09
N GLY A 88 -18.74 26.83 7.60
CA GLY A 88 -19.58 27.84 8.26
C GLY A 88 -21.08 27.47 8.20
N SER A 89 -21.84 27.84 9.22
CA SER A 89 -23.29 27.56 9.30
C SER A 89 -24.09 28.13 8.13
N GLU A 90 -23.74 29.30 7.61
CA GLU A 90 -24.39 29.90 6.42
C GLU A 90 -24.16 29.08 5.15
N ASP A 91 -22.97 28.49 4.99
CA ASP A 91 -22.63 27.66 3.84
C ASP A 91 -23.39 26.33 3.89
N ILE A 92 -23.52 25.76 5.10
CA ILE A 92 -24.34 24.57 5.34
C ILE A 92 -25.82 24.89 5.08
N LEU A 93 -26.33 26.02 5.57
CA LEU A 93 -27.70 26.46 5.36
C LEU A 93 -27.98 26.67 3.86
N THR A 94 -27.01 27.20 3.11
CA THR A 94 -27.10 27.35 1.64
C THR A 94 -27.28 25.99 0.97
N ALA A 95 -26.51 24.98 1.38
CA ALA A 95 -26.68 23.61 0.87
C ALA A 95 -28.06 23.05 1.21
N ILE A 96 -28.52 23.18 2.46
CA ILE A 96 -29.86 22.73 2.90
C ILE A 96 -30.94 23.36 2.01
N LYS A 97 -30.92 24.69 1.85
CA LYS A 97 -31.90 25.42 1.03
C LYS A 97 -31.89 24.98 -0.43
N ALA A 98 -30.72 24.69 -0.98
CA ALA A 98 -30.58 24.31 -2.39
C ALA A 98 -31.18 22.94 -2.71
N VAL A 99 -31.22 22.01 -1.74
CA VAL A 99 -31.63 20.62 -1.99
C VAL A 99 -32.96 20.23 -1.36
N THR A 100 -33.49 20.99 -0.40
CA THR A 100 -34.67 20.61 0.38
C THR A 100 -35.98 21.03 -0.30
N GLY A 101 -36.84 20.07 -0.64
CA GLY A 101 -38.25 20.32 -1.00
C GLY A 101 -39.23 19.77 0.04
N GLU A 102 -40.47 19.46 -0.36
CA GLU A 102 -41.55 19.05 0.56
C GLU A 102 -41.26 17.75 1.33
N ALA A 103 -40.46 16.86 0.73
CA ALA A 103 -40.03 15.59 1.32
C ALA A 103 -39.02 15.79 2.47
N GLY A 104 -38.36 16.96 2.54
CA GLY A 104 -37.42 17.30 3.60
C GLY A 104 -35.98 16.86 3.34
N CYS A 105 -35.12 17.07 4.35
CA CYS A 105 -33.68 16.83 4.27
C CYS A 105 -33.15 16.19 5.56
N LEU A 106 -32.32 15.15 5.42
CA LEU A 106 -31.53 14.58 6.50
C LEU A 106 -30.09 15.12 6.44
N VAL A 107 -29.59 15.61 7.58
CA VAL A 107 -28.22 16.08 7.76
C VAL A 107 -27.42 15.09 8.60
N ILE A 108 -26.42 14.44 8.00
CA ILE A 108 -25.53 13.48 8.67
C ILE A 108 -24.23 14.16 9.06
N VAL A 109 -23.87 14.12 10.34
CA VAL A 109 -22.77 14.92 10.90
C VAL A 109 -21.81 14.05 11.71
N LYS A 110 -20.52 14.12 11.39
CA LYS A 110 -19.46 13.47 12.20
C LYS A 110 -19.36 14.15 13.56
N SER A 111 -19.16 13.37 14.63
CA SER A 111 -19.15 13.89 16.01
C SER A 111 -17.84 14.60 16.37
N TYR A 112 -17.63 15.75 15.74
CA TYR A 112 -16.60 16.74 16.09
C TYR A 112 -17.24 18.01 16.61
N MET A 113 -16.58 18.72 17.52
CA MET A 113 -17.18 19.89 18.17
C MET A 113 -17.59 20.97 17.16
N GLY A 114 -16.69 21.34 16.24
CA GLY A 114 -16.98 22.33 15.19
C GLY A 114 -18.15 21.90 14.31
N ASP A 115 -18.12 20.65 13.82
CA ASP A 115 -19.19 20.10 12.99
C ASP A 115 -20.55 20.10 13.71
N ARG A 116 -20.58 19.62 14.96
CA ARG A 116 -21.81 19.58 15.75
C ARG A 116 -22.42 20.96 15.94
N LEU A 117 -21.61 21.99 16.19
CA LEU A 117 -22.10 23.35 16.42
C LEU A 117 -22.57 24.03 15.13
N ASN A 118 -21.76 23.98 14.07
CA ASN A 118 -22.09 24.66 12.81
C ASN A 118 -23.28 24.01 12.10
N PHE A 119 -23.35 22.68 12.05
CA PHE A 119 -24.49 21.99 11.44
C PHE A 119 -25.75 22.13 12.29
N ALA A 120 -25.67 22.06 13.63
CA ALA A 120 -26.85 22.30 14.46
C ALA A 120 -27.39 23.73 14.29
N SER A 121 -26.50 24.74 14.21
CA SER A 121 -26.90 26.12 13.90
C SER A 121 -27.62 26.21 12.56
N ALA A 122 -27.07 25.61 11.50
CA ALA A 122 -27.69 25.61 10.18
C ALA A 122 -29.04 24.89 10.15
N VAL A 123 -29.17 23.75 10.84
CA VAL A 123 -30.43 23.00 10.98
C VAL A 123 -31.48 23.83 11.71
N SER A 124 -31.13 24.47 12.83
CA SER A 124 -32.06 25.36 13.55
C SER A 124 -32.51 26.55 12.70
N GLN A 125 -31.61 27.13 11.90
CA GLN A 125 -31.97 28.20 10.98
C GLN A 125 -32.87 27.72 9.84
N ALA A 126 -32.62 26.53 9.28
CA ALA A 126 -33.46 25.94 8.25
C ALA A 126 -34.88 25.64 8.75
N GLN A 127 -35.00 25.11 9.97
CA GLN A 127 -36.28 24.87 10.64
C GLN A 127 -37.03 26.18 10.92
N ALA A 128 -36.32 27.26 11.26
CA ALA A 128 -36.92 28.60 11.42
C ALA A 128 -37.42 29.20 10.09
N LEU A 129 -37.03 28.63 8.95
CA LEU A 129 -37.53 28.95 7.61
C LEU A 129 -38.56 27.92 7.11
N ASP A 130 -39.18 27.16 8.04
CA ASP A 130 -40.20 26.16 7.79
C ASP A 130 -39.75 24.98 6.89
N LEU A 131 -38.44 24.74 6.76
CA LEU A 131 -37.90 23.56 6.08
C LEU A 131 -37.95 22.33 7.00
N LYS A 132 -38.39 21.19 6.46
CA LYS A 132 -38.36 19.90 7.17
C LYS A 132 -36.95 19.34 7.17
N VAL A 133 -36.25 19.48 8.29
CA VAL A 133 -34.85 19.07 8.42
C VAL A 133 -34.63 18.26 9.69
N GLU A 134 -34.05 17.07 9.54
CA GLU A 134 -33.59 16.22 10.64
C GLU A 134 -32.07 16.12 10.66
N MET A 135 -31.50 15.81 11.83
CA MET A 135 -30.06 15.68 12.03
C MET A 135 -29.71 14.37 12.73
N VAL A 136 -28.67 13.71 12.24
CA VAL A 136 -28.10 12.48 12.81
C VAL A 136 -26.60 12.66 13.04
N LEU A 137 -26.17 12.37 14.26
CA LEU A 137 -24.76 12.38 14.64
C LEU A 137 -24.17 10.98 14.47
N VAL A 138 -22.96 10.92 13.89
CA VAL A 138 -22.18 9.69 13.81
C VAL A 138 -20.98 9.77 14.75
N SER A 139 -20.92 8.81 15.67
CA SER A 139 -19.95 8.78 16.78
C SER A 139 -19.42 7.33 16.93
N ASP A 140 -18.86 6.79 15.85
CA ASP A 140 -18.50 5.38 15.71
C ASP A 140 -17.14 5.00 16.31
N ASP A 141 -16.32 5.97 16.70
CA ASP A 141 -14.99 5.69 17.27
C ASP A 141 -15.04 5.06 18.68
N VAL A 142 -14.54 3.84 18.81
CA VAL A 142 -14.56 3.11 20.09
C VAL A 142 -13.28 3.23 20.90
N ALA A 143 -12.29 3.98 20.42
CA ALA A 143 -11.00 4.09 21.09
C ALA A 143 -11.09 4.87 22.42
N LEU A 144 -11.93 5.90 22.46
CA LEU A 144 -11.97 6.86 23.57
C LEU A 144 -12.59 6.24 24.83
N GLY A 145 -12.07 6.68 25.99
CA GLY A 145 -12.52 6.23 27.31
C GLY A 145 -13.93 6.73 27.69
N GLU A 146 -14.43 6.23 28.81
CA GLU A 146 -15.74 6.63 29.33
C GLU A 146 -15.82 8.15 29.60
N GLY A 147 -16.98 8.75 29.30
CA GLY A 147 -17.23 10.18 29.50
C GLY A 147 -16.71 11.10 28.40
N ILE A 148 -15.90 10.60 27.46
CA ILE A 148 -15.48 11.34 26.27
C ILE A 148 -16.46 11.05 25.12
N LYS A 149 -16.90 12.09 24.41
CA LYS A 149 -17.77 11.90 23.25
C LYS A 149 -16.99 11.24 22.12
N PRO A 150 -17.45 10.09 21.59
CA PRO A 150 -16.80 9.44 20.47
C PRO A 150 -16.71 10.34 19.24
N ARG A 151 -15.63 10.21 18.48
CA ARG A 151 -15.42 10.85 17.17
C ARG A 151 -16.26 10.15 16.10
N GLY A 152 -16.53 10.84 14.99
CA GLY A 152 -17.11 10.25 13.78
C GLY A 152 -16.01 9.96 12.75
N LEU A 153 -15.79 8.70 12.39
CA LEU A 153 -14.73 8.22 11.51
C LEU A 153 -15.31 7.55 10.25
N ALA A 154 -14.61 6.56 9.70
CA ALA A 154 -14.94 5.90 8.43
C ALA A 154 -16.31 5.21 8.43
N GLY A 155 -16.86 4.81 9.59
CA GLY A 155 -18.19 4.21 9.69
C GLY A 155 -19.32 5.15 9.26
N THR A 156 -19.07 6.48 9.25
CA THR A 156 -19.98 7.49 8.70
C THR A 156 -20.46 7.15 7.28
N LEU A 157 -19.62 6.50 6.47
CA LEU A 157 -19.95 6.14 5.09
C LEU A 157 -21.01 5.04 4.98
N LEU A 158 -21.11 4.16 5.99
CA LEU A 158 -22.19 3.19 6.06
C LEU A 158 -23.53 3.90 6.32
N VAL A 159 -23.52 4.95 7.14
CA VAL A 159 -24.70 5.79 7.42
C VAL A 159 -25.13 6.55 6.16
N HIS A 160 -24.16 7.15 5.43
CA HIS A 160 -24.44 7.80 4.14
C HIS A 160 -25.09 6.85 3.15
N LYS A 161 -24.57 5.63 3.03
CA LYS A 161 -25.09 4.65 2.08
C LYS A 161 -26.50 4.19 2.45
N VAL A 162 -26.75 3.87 3.73
CA VAL A 162 -28.06 3.43 4.20
C VAL A 162 -29.09 4.54 4.00
N ALA A 163 -28.78 5.76 4.43
CA ALA A 163 -29.67 6.91 4.30
C ALA A 163 -29.96 7.25 2.84
N GLY A 164 -28.92 7.31 2.01
CA GLY A 164 -29.05 7.63 0.59
C GLY A 164 -29.84 6.58 -0.18
N ALA A 165 -29.60 5.29 0.07
CA ALA A 165 -30.37 4.22 -0.55
C ALA A 165 -31.85 4.24 -0.12
N ALA A 166 -32.11 4.49 1.16
CA ALA A 166 -33.46 4.61 1.69
C ALA A 166 -34.19 5.82 1.05
N ALA A 167 -33.54 6.98 1.00
CA ALA A 167 -34.08 8.17 0.36
C ALA A 167 -34.33 7.97 -1.14
N GLU A 168 -33.40 7.33 -1.87
CA GLU A 168 -33.53 7.03 -3.30
C GLU A 168 -34.70 6.07 -3.58
N SER A 169 -35.00 5.16 -2.64
CA SER A 169 -36.17 4.27 -2.67
C SER A 169 -37.51 4.94 -2.34
N GLY A 170 -37.51 6.24 -2.02
CA GLY A 170 -38.72 7.03 -1.76
C GLY A 170 -39.25 6.94 -0.33
N LYS A 171 -38.43 6.51 0.65
CA LYS A 171 -38.81 6.50 2.07
C LYS A 171 -39.01 7.92 2.61
N SER A 172 -39.86 8.06 3.63
CA SER A 172 -40.12 9.34 4.27
C SER A 172 -38.91 9.84 5.07
N LEU A 173 -38.86 11.13 5.39
CA LEU A 173 -37.78 11.71 6.21
C LEU A 173 -37.63 11.00 7.55
N GLU A 174 -38.74 10.62 8.18
CA GLU A 174 -38.78 9.90 9.45
C GLU A 174 -38.17 8.51 9.31
N GLU A 175 -38.52 7.76 8.26
CA GLU A 175 -37.98 6.43 7.99
C GLU A 175 -36.48 6.48 7.68
N VAL A 176 -36.05 7.43 6.83
CA VAL A 176 -34.64 7.64 6.47
C VAL A 176 -33.84 8.01 7.71
N THR A 177 -34.37 8.89 8.56
CA THR A 177 -33.74 9.30 9.81
C THR A 177 -33.63 8.14 10.80
N ALA A 178 -34.67 7.30 10.91
CA ALA A 178 -34.65 6.13 11.79
C ALA A 178 -33.56 5.13 11.38
N LEU A 179 -33.49 4.79 10.08
CA LEU A 179 -32.46 3.89 9.54
C LEU A 179 -31.05 4.46 9.71
N ALA A 180 -30.87 5.77 9.52
CA ALA A 180 -29.60 6.44 9.74
C ALA A 180 -29.17 6.40 11.22
N ARG A 181 -30.08 6.67 12.16
CA ARG A 181 -29.81 6.60 13.61
C ARG A 181 -29.47 5.18 14.05
N GLU A 182 -30.24 4.20 13.57
CA GLU A 182 -30.01 2.79 13.85
C GLU A 182 -28.64 2.34 13.36
N THR A 183 -28.29 2.68 12.12
CA THR A 183 -26.97 2.39 11.55
C THR A 183 -25.87 3.07 12.36
N ALA A 184 -25.99 4.36 12.64
CA ALA A 184 -24.99 5.13 13.40
C ALA A 184 -24.76 4.58 14.82
N SER A 185 -25.79 4.02 15.45
CA SER A 185 -25.69 3.38 16.78
C SER A 185 -25.11 1.97 16.77
N SER A 186 -24.99 1.35 15.60
CA SER A 186 -24.60 -0.05 15.43
C SER A 186 -23.20 -0.22 14.81
N ILE A 187 -22.46 0.86 14.62
CA ILE A 187 -21.12 0.85 14.00
C ILE A 187 -20.04 1.15 15.03
N TYR A 188 -18.94 0.41 14.92
CA TYR A 188 -17.83 0.46 15.86
C TYR A 188 -16.53 0.54 15.07
N THR A 189 -15.76 1.60 15.25
CA THR A 189 -14.55 1.90 14.47
C THR A 189 -13.35 2.12 15.37
N ILE A 190 -12.20 1.57 15.00
CA ILE A 190 -10.92 1.86 15.65
C ILE A 190 -9.81 2.05 14.60
N GLY A 191 -8.95 3.05 14.81
CA GLY A 191 -7.81 3.36 13.95
C GLY A 191 -6.48 2.87 14.49
N LEU A 192 -5.50 2.65 13.62
CA LEU A 192 -4.09 2.46 13.95
C LEU A 192 -3.23 3.24 12.95
N GLY A 193 -2.28 4.03 13.47
CA GLY A 193 -1.33 4.81 12.68
C GLY A 193 0.12 4.41 12.93
N LEU A 194 0.88 4.23 11.85
CA LEU A 194 2.35 4.18 11.85
C LEU A 194 2.97 5.60 11.77
N SER A 195 2.16 6.59 11.38
CA SER A 195 2.52 8.00 11.38
C SER A 195 1.32 8.83 11.78
N ARG A 196 1.58 10.06 12.25
CA ARG A 196 0.55 11.09 12.43
C ARG A 196 0.38 11.89 11.15
N VAL A 197 -0.72 12.64 11.07
CA VAL A 197 -0.97 13.57 9.96
C VAL A 197 0.12 14.64 9.94
N HIS A 198 0.66 14.93 8.75
CA HIS A 198 1.49 16.12 8.55
C HIS A 198 0.66 17.22 7.88
N PRO A 199 0.12 18.20 8.64
CA PRO A 199 -0.58 19.31 8.04
C PRO A 199 0.42 20.17 7.26
N TYR A 200 0.00 20.67 6.09
CA TYR A 200 0.84 21.34 5.08
C TYR A 200 1.83 22.40 5.62
N ASP A 201 1.53 23.06 6.74
CA ASP A 201 2.27 24.22 7.27
C ASP A 201 2.97 23.96 8.62
N ALA A 202 2.92 22.74 9.15
CA ALA A 202 3.53 22.48 10.45
C ALA A 202 5.03 22.20 10.29
N GLU A 203 5.85 23.19 10.65
CA GLU A 203 7.31 23.06 10.71
C GLU A 203 7.74 22.00 11.73
N ASP A 204 6.97 21.82 12.82
CA ASP A 204 7.25 20.90 13.92
C ASP A 204 6.03 20.02 14.28
N VAL A 205 5.65 19.10 13.39
CA VAL A 205 4.78 17.98 13.84
C VAL A 205 5.66 16.99 14.57
N GLU A 206 5.34 16.72 15.84
CA GLU A 206 5.96 15.62 16.57
C GLU A 206 5.69 14.31 15.82
N LEU A 207 6.72 13.82 15.13
CA LEU A 207 6.66 12.57 14.39
C LEU A 207 6.60 11.42 15.39
N LEU A 208 5.74 10.45 15.10
CA LEU A 208 5.70 9.20 15.83
C LEU A 208 7.09 8.52 15.73
N GLY A 209 7.61 8.05 16.86
CA GLY A 209 8.91 7.37 16.91
C GLY A 209 8.95 6.16 15.99
N LYS A 210 10.12 5.85 15.41
CA LYS A 210 10.27 4.75 14.43
C LYS A 210 9.89 3.37 14.97
N ASP A 211 9.93 3.20 16.29
CA ASP A 211 9.73 1.93 16.98
C ASP A 211 8.36 1.82 17.65
N VAL A 212 7.44 2.75 17.39
CA VAL A 212 6.10 2.77 18.00
C VAL A 212 5.00 3.01 16.97
N VAL A 213 3.80 2.53 17.30
CA VAL A 213 2.56 2.80 16.56
C VAL A 213 1.50 3.30 17.52
N GLU A 214 0.47 3.94 16.99
CA GLU A 214 -0.56 4.59 17.78
C GLU A 214 -1.93 3.98 17.49
N ILE A 215 -2.61 3.53 18.55
CA ILE A 215 -3.97 2.96 18.49
C ILE A 215 -4.99 4.04 18.85
N GLY A 216 -6.11 4.02 18.13
CA GLY A 216 -7.19 4.98 18.31
C GLY A 216 -6.88 6.34 17.72
N ILE A 217 -6.07 6.41 16.65
CA ILE A 217 -5.79 7.68 15.97
C ILE A 217 -7.06 8.30 15.41
N GLY A 218 -7.12 9.63 15.40
CA GLY A 218 -8.18 10.39 14.73
C GLY A 218 -7.87 10.63 13.26
N ILE A 219 -8.81 11.23 12.54
CA ILE A 219 -8.66 11.57 11.12
C ILE A 219 -8.03 12.94 10.89
N HIS A 220 -7.98 13.83 11.89
CA HIS A 220 -7.37 15.16 11.79
C HIS A 220 -5.96 15.24 12.39
N GLY A 221 -5.36 14.10 12.73
CA GLY A 221 -4.05 14.05 13.38
C GLY A 221 -4.11 14.19 14.90
N GLU A 222 -5.30 14.03 15.49
CA GLU A 222 -5.41 13.94 16.94
C GLU A 222 -4.65 12.70 17.43
N PRO A 223 -3.90 12.83 18.55
CA PRO A 223 -3.28 11.68 19.17
C PRO A 223 -4.30 10.58 19.47
N GLY A 224 -3.86 9.34 19.27
CA GLY A 224 -4.56 8.16 19.70
C GLY A 224 -4.52 7.99 21.21
N VAL A 225 -5.23 6.98 21.68
CA VAL A 225 -5.42 6.70 23.11
C VAL A 225 -4.28 5.89 23.71
N GLU A 226 -3.47 5.25 22.86
CA GLU A 226 -2.40 4.38 23.29
C GLU A 226 -1.28 4.32 22.26
N THR A 227 -0.05 4.26 22.76
CA THR A 227 1.15 4.00 21.97
C THR A 227 1.67 2.62 22.34
N ILE A 228 1.87 1.75 21.33
CA ILE A 228 2.43 0.41 21.50
C ILE A 228 3.71 0.27 20.67
N PRO A 229 4.59 -0.70 20.98
CA PRO A 229 5.74 -0.98 20.13
C PRO A 229 5.34 -1.36 18.71
N TYR A 230 6.10 -0.92 17.72
CA TYR A 230 5.99 -1.43 16.36
C TYR A 230 6.31 -2.93 16.35
N ALA A 231 5.47 -3.70 15.68
CA ALA A 231 5.53 -5.16 15.69
C ALA A 231 5.22 -5.72 14.30
N PRO A 232 5.50 -7.01 14.03
CA PRO A 232 5.06 -7.66 12.80
C PRO A 232 3.55 -7.50 12.56
N LEU A 233 3.17 -7.38 11.30
CA LEU A 233 1.80 -7.04 10.89
C LEU A 233 0.71 -7.92 11.52
N ASP A 234 0.94 -9.24 11.62
CA ASP A 234 -0.01 -10.17 12.24
C ASP A 234 -0.29 -9.81 13.71
N GLN A 235 0.74 -9.38 14.46
CA GLN A 235 0.59 -8.98 15.85
C GLN A 235 -0.17 -7.65 15.96
N LEU A 236 0.15 -6.68 15.10
CA LEU A 236 -0.56 -5.39 15.06
C LEU A 236 -2.05 -5.56 14.76
N MET A 237 -2.39 -6.40 13.78
CA MET A 237 -3.80 -6.66 13.43
C MET A 237 -4.50 -7.50 14.50
N MET A 238 -3.82 -8.42 15.17
CA MET A 238 -4.37 -9.13 16.32
C MET A 238 -4.73 -8.15 17.43
N THR A 239 -3.81 -7.26 17.83
CA THR A 239 -4.08 -6.24 18.86
C THR A 239 -5.22 -5.31 18.45
N LEU A 240 -5.22 -4.78 17.22
CA LEU A 240 -6.25 -3.85 16.76
C LEU A 240 -7.65 -4.50 16.74
N THR A 241 -7.74 -5.73 16.26
CA THR A 241 -9.03 -6.45 16.18
C THR A 241 -9.54 -6.87 17.56
N GLU A 242 -8.65 -7.22 18.50
CA GLU A 242 -9.02 -7.50 19.90
C GLU A 242 -9.65 -6.27 20.56
N ARG A 243 -9.02 -5.10 20.41
CA ARG A 243 -9.54 -3.82 20.95
C ARG A 243 -10.89 -3.43 20.35
N LEU A 244 -11.08 -3.71 19.06
CA LEU A 244 -12.37 -3.51 18.42
C LEU A 244 -13.45 -4.42 19.03
N LEU A 245 -13.15 -5.70 19.21
CA LEU A 245 -14.08 -6.70 19.77
C LEU A 245 -14.35 -6.52 21.27
N GLU A 246 -13.47 -5.81 21.99
CA GLU A 246 -13.73 -5.41 23.38
C GLU A 246 -14.95 -4.49 23.48
N ARG A 247 -15.17 -3.63 22.47
CA ARG A 247 -16.21 -2.60 22.43
C ARG A 247 -17.42 -2.97 21.56
N ALA A 248 -17.22 -3.82 20.55
CA ALA A 248 -18.30 -4.35 19.72
C ALA A 248 -19.16 -5.39 20.48
N PRO A 249 -20.38 -5.70 20.00
CA PRO A 249 -21.24 -6.73 20.58
C PRO A 249 -20.52 -8.09 20.71
N LYS A 250 -20.68 -8.73 21.87
CA LYS A 250 -19.98 -9.98 22.19
C LYS A 250 -20.41 -11.15 21.30
N ASP A 251 -21.69 -11.18 20.95
CA ASP A 251 -22.27 -12.18 20.05
C ASP A 251 -22.60 -11.57 18.69
N GLY A 252 -22.71 -12.43 17.67
CA GLY A 252 -23.19 -12.05 16.34
C GLY A 252 -22.10 -11.98 15.26
N GLU A 253 -22.61 -11.88 14.03
CA GLU A 253 -21.84 -11.85 12.79
C GLU A 253 -21.77 -10.41 12.25
N PHE A 254 -20.66 -10.08 11.61
CA PHE A 254 -20.33 -8.70 11.23
C PHE A 254 -20.12 -8.51 9.74
N LEU A 255 -20.48 -7.33 9.27
CA LEU A 255 -19.85 -6.67 8.13
C LEU A 255 -18.59 -5.96 8.63
N LEU A 256 -17.46 -6.15 7.93
CA LEU A 256 -16.20 -5.47 8.19
C LEU A 256 -15.87 -4.47 7.07
N LEU A 257 -15.60 -3.23 7.43
CA LEU A 257 -15.01 -2.21 6.56
C LEU A 257 -13.54 -2.02 6.96
N VAL A 258 -12.62 -2.16 5.99
CA VAL A 258 -11.18 -1.92 6.17
C VAL A 258 -10.81 -0.69 5.35
N ASN A 259 -10.67 0.44 6.03
CA ASN A 259 -10.38 1.74 5.41
C ASN A 259 -8.91 2.13 5.61
N MET A 260 -8.22 2.46 4.54
CA MET A 260 -6.84 2.94 4.52
C MET A 260 -6.81 4.46 4.57
N MET A 261 -5.90 5.04 5.37
CA MET A 261 -5.81 6.50 5.59
C MET A 261 -4.90 7.24 4.59
N ALA A 262 -4.88 6.77 3.34
CA ALA A 262 -4.06 7.20 2.19
C ALA A 262 -2.56 6.84 2.18
N GLY A 263 -1.83 6.97 3.30
CA GLY A 263 -0.36 6.84 3.30
C GLY A 263 0.18 5.42 3.04
N SER A 264 -0.68 4.40 3.01
CA SER A 264 -0.30 2.99 2.85
C SER A 264 -0.47 2.51 1.41
N PRO A 265 0.59 1.95 0.77
CA PRO A 265 0.50 1.31 -0.54
C PRO A 265 -0.52 0.17 -0.59
N GLU A 266 -1.07 -0.07 -1.78
CA GLU A 266 -2.04 -1.18 -2.02
C GLU A 266 -1.48 -2.55 -1.61
N LEU A 267 -0.17 -2.77 -1.79
CA LEU A 267 0.51 -3.99 -1.35
C LEU A 267 0.40 -4.20 0.17
N GLU A 268 0.56 -3.12 0.95
CA GLU A 268 0.39 -3.17 2.41
C GLU A 268 -1.09 -3.33 2.79
N ALA A 269 -2.00 -2.66 2.08
CA ALA A 269 -3.44 -2.77 2.30
C ALA A 269 -3.93 -4.23 2.12
N LEU A 270 -3.48 -4.92 1.07
CA LEU A 270 -3.78 -6.33 0.84
C LEU A 270 -3.13 -7.24 1.90
N ALA A 271 -1.91 -6.93 2.34
CA ALA A 271 -1.27 -7.66 3.43
C ALA A 271 -2.04 -7.50 4.75
N ILE A 272 -2.58 -6.31 5.04
CA ILE A 272 -3.44 -6.04 6.20
C ILE A 272 -4.71 -6.91 6.14
N VAL A 273 -5.40 -6.94 5.00
CA VAL A 273 -6.58 -7.82 4.83
C VAL A 273 -6.22 -9.28 5.05
N SER A 274 -5.06 -9.73 4.54
CA SER A 274 -4.56 -11.08 4.78
C SER A 274 -4.27 -11.37 6.26
N ALA A 275 -3.70 -10.41 7.00
CA ALA A 275 -3.40 -10.53 8.42
C ALA A 275 -4.67 -10.56 9.28
N ILE A 276 -5.68 -9.74 8.94
CA ILE A 276 -7.00 -9.78 9.58
C ILE A 276 -7.63 -11.18 9.43
N GLY A 277 -7.44 -11.83 8.28
CA GLY A 277 -7.89 -13.21 8.03
C GLY A 277 -7.35 -14.26 9.01
N ARG A 278 -6.35 -13.93 9.85
CA ARG A 278 -5.76 -14.80 10.87
C ARG A 278 -6.21 -14.46 12.30
N THR A 279 -7.13 -13.51 12.48
CA THR A 279 -7.60 -13.07 13.80
C THR A 279 -8.98 -13.67 14.15
N LYS A 280 -9.36 -13.60 15.43
CA LYS A 280 -10.69 -14.02 15.91
C LYS A 280 -11.84 -13.21 15.27
N LEU A 281 -11.57 -11.99 14.81
CA LEU A 281 -12.58 -11.19 14.12
C LEU A 281 -12.99 -11.86 12.81
N ALA A 282 -12.05 -12.43 12.05
CA ALA A 282 -12.34 -13.03 10.74
C ALA A 282 -13.35 -14.19 10.81
N GLU A 283 -13.41 -14.93 11.92
CA GLU A 283 -14.39 -16.01 12.14
C GLU A 283 -15.83 -15.49 12.20
N ARG A 284 -16.00 -14.22 12.59
CA ARG A 284 -17.30 -13.56 12.76
C ARG A 284 -17.70 -12.67 11.59
N VAL A 285 -16.80 -12.43 10.63
CA VAL A 285 -17.08 -11.60 9.46
C VAL A 285 -17.77 -12.43 8.38
N LYS A 286 -18.92 -11.98 7.87
CA LYS A 286 -19.60 -12.59 6.71
C LYS A 286 -19.62 -11.71 5.48
N PHE A 287 -19.45 -10.41 5.66
CA PHE A 287 -19.36 -9.44 4.56
C PHE A 287 -18.19 -8.51 4.77
N ILE A 288 -17.55 -8.11 3.68
CA ILE A 288 -16.39 -7.23 3.73
C ILE A 288 -16.49 -6.10 2.70
N ILE A 289 -16.02 -4.91 3.08
CA ILE A 289 -15.70 -3.78 2.22
C ILE A 289 -14.22 -3.50 2.43
N ALA A 290 -13.36 -4.08 1.58
CA ALA A 290 -11.91 -4.00 1.74
C ALA A 290 -11.12 -4.40 0.48
N PRO A 291 -9.85 -3.93 0.38
CA PRO A 291 -9.37 -2.69 1.00
C PRO A 291 -10.02 -1.48 0.30
N VAL A 292 -10.29 -0.40 1.03
CA VAL A 292 -10.82 0.84 0.45
C VAL A 292 -10.15 2.08 1.06
N GLN A 293 -10.21 3.20 0.34
CA GLN A 293 -9.81 4.53 0.82
C GLN A 293 -11.07 5.42 0.80
N PHE A 294 -11.89 5.30 1.84
CA PHE A 294 -13.14 6.05 1.96
C PHE A 294 -12.97 7.33 2.77
N CYS A 295 -12.15 7.28 3.81
CA CYS A 295 -11.92 8.37 4.74
C CYS A 295 -10.41 8.47 5.01
N GLU A 296 -9.76 9.44 4.38
CA GLU A 296 -8.32 9.66 4.51
C GLU A 296 -7.95 10.46 5.77
N GLY A 297 -6.66 10.40 6.12
CA GLY A 297 -6.00 11.31 7.04
C GLY A 297 -4.82 11.99 6.36
N LEU A 298 -5.03 12.52 5.15
CA LEU A 298 -3.97 13.01 4.25
C LEU A 298 -2.86 11.98 3.98
N ASP A 299 -1.68 12.11 4.62
CA ASP A 299 -0.52 11.22 4.42
C ASP A 299 -0.32 10.19 5.52
N VAL A 300 -1.32 9.98 6.37
CA VAL A 300 -1.23 8.99 7.46
C VAL A 300 -1.02 7.60 6.89
N LYS A 301 0.09 6.98 7.27
CA LYS A 301 0.30 5.54 7.11
C LYS A 301 -0.53 4.83 8.18
N GLY A 302 -1.74 4.44 7.84
CA GLY A 302 -2.67 3.88 8.82
C GLY A 302 -3.87 3.19 8.23
N VAL A 303 -4.58 2.47 9.10
CA VAL A 303 -5.78 1.72 8.80
C VAL A 303 -6.82 1.96 9.89
N SER A 304 -8.09 2.02 9.52
CA SER A 304 -9.22 1.94 10.44
C SER A 304 -10.10 0.75 10.12
N LEU A 305 -10.51 0.03 11.15
CA LEU A 305 -11.43 -1.11 11.06
C LEU A 305 -12.78 -0.69 11.62
N THR A 306 -13.84 -0.88 10.83
CA THR A 306 -15.22 -0.67 11.27
C THR A 306 -15.98 -1.99 11.21
N VAL A 307 -16.65 -2.37 12.30
CA VAL A 307 -17.60 -3.49 12.31
C VAL A 307 -19.03 -3.00 12.49
N MET A 308 -19.95 -3.67 11.80
CA MET A 308 -21.39 -3.47 11.94
C MET A 308 -22.06 -4.84 12.07
N PRO A 309 -22.89 -5.10 13.11
CA PRO A 309 -23.70 -6.31 13.18
C PRO A 309 -24.55 -6.46 11.93
N ILE A 310 -24.62 -7.68 11.39
CA ILE A 310 -25.39 -7.94 10.18
C ILE A 310 -26.87 -7.88 10.51
N ARG A 311 -27.59 -7.05 9.75
CA ARG A 311 -29.03 -7.11 9.62
C ARG A 311 -29.39 -7.05 8.16
N GLU A 312 -30.34 -7.88 7.76
CA GLU A 312 -30.69 -8.08 6.36
C GLU A 312 -31.25 -6.80 5.70
N ASP A 313 -32.07 -6.05 6.43
CA ASP A 313 -32.62 -4.76 6.01
C ASP A 313 -31.52 -3.73 5.70
N LEU A 314 -30.54 -3.57 6.59
CA LEU A 314 -29.42 -2.65 6.40
C LEU A 314 -28.44 -3.15 5.33
N LEU A 315 -28.16 -4.46 5.29
CA LEU A 315 -27.28 -5.05 4.28
C LEU A 315 -27.83 -4.84 2.87
N ASN A 316 -29.14 -5.00 2.67
CA ASN A 316 -29.80 -4.74 1.39
C ASN A 316 -29.62 -3.29 0.94
N LEU A 317 -29.74 -2.32 1.86
CA LEU A 317 -29.50 -0.89 1.57
C LEU A 317 -28.02 -0.60 1.25
N LEU A 318 -27.09 -1.27 1.94
CA LEU A 318 -25.65 -1.17 1.65
C LEU A 318 -25.29 -1.74 0.27
N GLN A 319 -25.97 -2.79 -0.18
CA GLN A 319 -25.77 -3.43 -1.48
C GLN A 319 -26.56 -2.79 -2.62
N ALA A 320 -27.56 -1.97 -2.31
CA ALA A 320 -28.35 -1.26 -3.33
C ALA A 320 -27.45 -0.42 -4.25
N PRO A 321 -27.81 -0.26 -5.54
CA PRO A 321 -27.03 0.53 -6.49
C PRO A 321 -26.71 1.93 -5.98
N ALA A 322 -25.50 2.40 -6.29
CA ALA A 322 -25.06 3.76 -6.02
C ALA A 322 -24.12 4.22 -7.15
N GLU A 323 -24.25 5.49 -7.55
CA GLU A 323 -23.44 6.09 -8.61
C GLU A 323 -22.01 6.46 -8.21
N PRO A 324 -21.72 6.93 -6.97
CA PRO A 324 -20.37 7.33 -6.60
C PRO A 324 -19.33 6.23 -6.85
N LEU A 325 -18.36 6.49 -7.74
CA LEU A 325 -17.36 5.50 -8.16
C LEU A 325 -16.45 5.01 -7.03
N TYR A 326 -16.30 5.82 -5.99
CA TYR A 326 -15.56 5.46 -4.78
C TYR A 326 -16.30 4.40 -3.96
N TRP A 327 -17.63 4.30 -4.03
CA TRP A 327 -18.38 3.30 -3.27
C TRP A 327 -18.09 1.89 -3.76
N LYS A 328 -17.86 0.98 -2.81
CA LYS A 328 -17.79 -0.47 -3.04
C LYS A 328 -18.83 -1.13 -2.14
N PRO A 329 -19.80 -1.88 -2.71
CA PRO A 329 -20.78 -2.58 -1.91
C PRO A 329 -20.14 -3.73 -1.14
N PRO A 330 -20.70 -4.13 0.01
CA PRO A 330 -20.21 -5.27 0.76
C PRO A 330 -20.38 -6.58 -0.03
N VAL A 331 -19.34 -7.40 -0.02
CA VAL A 331 -19.32 -8.73 -0.66
C VAL A 331 -19.17 -9.85 0.38
N PRO A 332 -19.68 -11.06 0.12
CA PRO A 332 -19.49 -12.20 1.01
C PRO A 332 -18.01 -12.46 1.29
N TYR A 333 -17.69 -12.73 2.56
CA TYR A 333 -16.33 -12.98 3.03
C TYR A 333 -16.15 -14.44 3.43
N HIS A 334 -15.08 -15.05 2.92
CA HIS A 334 -14.57 -16.33 3.36
C HIS A 334 -13.07 -16.40 3.07
N ILE A 335 -12.33 -17.08 3.95
CA ILE A 335 -10.90 -17.35 3.72
C ILE A 335 -10.78 -18.36 2.60
N LYS A 336 -10.13 -17.98 1.50
CA LYS A 336 -9.94 -18.85 0.34
C LYS A 336 -8.81 -19.87 0.61
N PRO A 337 -9.04 -21.18 0.40
CA PRO A 337 -7.98 -22.17 0.51
C PRO A 337 -6.96 -22.03 -0.63
N LEU A 338 -5.70 -22.37 -0.37
CA LEU A 338 -4.67 -22.46 -1.40
C LEU A 338 -4.93 -23.70 -2.28
N ILE A 339 -4.91 -23.51 -3.59
CA ILE A 339 -5.05 -24.60 -4.57
C ILE A 339 -3.64 -25.09 -4.94
N ILE A 340 -3.34 -26.36 -4.67
CA ILE A 340 -2.06 -26.97 -5.04
C ILE A 340 -2.13 -27.39 -6.52
N SER A 341 -1.29 -26.80 -7.36
CA SER A 341 -1.15 -27.22 -8.76
C SER A 341 -0.38 -28.55 -8.86
N SER A 342 -0.93 -29.52 -9.57
CA SER A 342 -0.38 -30.88 -9.73
C SER A 342 0.76 -31.00 -10.74
N SER A 343 1.22 -29.90 -11.36
CA SER A 343 2.32 -29.93 -12.32
C SER A 343 3.68 -29.80 -11.62
N ALA A 344 4.05 -30.79 -10.81
CA ALA A 344 5.46 -31.02 -10.52
C ALA A 344 6.13 -31.41 -11.86
N SER A 345 6.78 -30.44 -12.50
CA SER A 345 7.82 -30.73 -13.50
C SER A 345 8.67 -31.88 -12.96
N LYS A 346 8.89 -32.94 -13.76
CA LYS A 346 9.74 -34.09 -13.41
C LYS A 346 10.89 -33.61 -12.53
N SER A 347 10.88 -34.04 -11.29
CA SER A 347 11.76 -33.50 -10.27
C SER A 347 13.19 -33.75 -10.69
N PHE A 348 14.04 -32.74 -10.52
CA PHE A 348 15.47 -32.80 -10.79
C PHE A 348 16.23 -33.61 -9.70
N GLU A 349 15.51 -34.46 -8.96
CA GLU A 349 15.93 -35.28 -7.82
C GLU A 349 16.91 -36.41 -8.22
N ASP A 350 17.19 -36.58 -9.51
CA ASP A 350 18.05 -37.65 -10.03
C ASP A 350 19.57 -37.31 -10.03
N ILE A 351 19.99 -36.10 -9.63
CA ILE A 351 21.43 -35.76 -9.54
C ILE A 351 21.93 -36.05 -8.11
N PRO A 352 22.84 -37.04 -7.92
CA PRO A 352 23.31 -37.40 -6.59
C PRO A 352 24.26 -36.34 -6.01
N ALA A 353 24.08 -36.03 -4.74
CA ALA A 353 25.01 -35.22 -3.97
C ALA A 353 26.42 -35.87 -3.95
N SER A 354 27.45 -35.04 -3.93
CA SER A 354 28.84 -35.49 -3.85
C SER A 354 29.70 -34.41 -3.20
N SER A 355 30.91 -34.76 -2.72
CA SER A 355 31.77 -33.84 -1.97
C SER A 355 33.07 -33.53 -2.72
N ASN A 356 33.54 -32.29 -2.55
CA ASN A 356 34.88 -31.84 -2.92
C ASN A 356 35.23 -30.66 -1.99
N PRO A 357 36.13 -30.84 -1.01
CA PRO A 357 36.40 -29.82 0.01
C PRO A 357 36.83 -28.45 -0.54
N GLU A 358 37.58 -28.44 -1.63
CA GLU A 358 38.07 -27.19 -2.24
C GLU A 358 36.92 -26.41 -2.92
N VAL A 359 36.09 -27.11 -3.70
CA VAL A 359 34.92 -26.51 -4.37
C VAL A 359 33.89 -26.05 -3.35
N GLU A 360 33.69 -26.82 -2.28
CA GLU A 360 32.84 -26.47 -1.14
C GLU A 360 33.30 -25.16 -0.48
N LYS A 361 34.59 -25.06 -0.12
CA LYS A 361 35.17 -23.87 0.50
C LYS A 361 35.03 -22.63 -0.39
N ASN A 362 35.21 -22.80 -1.71
CA ASN A 362 35.04 -21.74 -2.70
C ASN A 362 33.58 -21.27 -2.82
N LEU A 363 32.62 -22.20 -2.87
CA LEU A 363 31.20 -21.86 -2.89
C LEU A 363 30.80 -21.16 -1.58
N ASP A 364 31.19 -21.68 -0.43
CA ASP A 364 30.86 -21.09 0.87
C ASP A 364 31.39 -19.66 0.98
N ALA A 365 32.60 -19.39 0.49
CA ALA A 365 33.16 -18.03 0.45
C ALA A 365 32.37 -17.08 -0.46
N ALA A 366 31.96 -17.56 -1.65
CA ALA A 366 31.12 -16.79 -2.57
C ALA A 366 29.75 -16.45 -1.96
N LEU A 367 29.08 -17.41 -1.33
CA LEU A 367 27.76 -17.19 -0.72
C LEU A 367 27.86 -16.24 0.47
N ASN A 368 28.85 -16.43 1.34
CA ASN A 368 29.05 -15.59 2.53
C ASN A 368 29.38 -14.14 2.18
N VAL A 369 30.16 -13.89 1.12
CA VAL A 369 30.47 -12.51 0.71
C VAL A 369 29.24 -11.81 0.15
N LEU A 370 28.36 -12.49 -0.57
CA LEU A 370 27.11 -11.91 -1.05
C LEU A 370 26.18 -11.53 0.10
N LEU A 371 26.01 -12.42 1.09
CA LEU A 371 25.21 -12.16 2.30
C LEU A 371 25.74 -10.95 3.08
N LYS A 372 27.06 -10.88 3.28
CA LYS A 372 27.68 -9.78 4.04
C LYS A 372 27.54 -8.42 3.35
N ASN A 373 27.35 -8.40 2.03
CA ASN A 373 27.32 -7.16 1.25
C ASN A 373 25.91 -6.74 0.81
N GLU A 374 24.84 -7.37 1.34
CA GLU A 374 23.44 -7.07 1.00
C GLU A 374 23.14 -5.56 1.02
N GLY A 375 23.31 -4.90 2.18
CA GLY A 375 23.03 -3.46 2.31
C GLY A 375 23.94 -2.57 1.46
N VAL A 376 25.21 -2.95 1.28
CA VAL A 376 26.17 -2.18 0.47
C VAL A 376 25.76 -2.18 -1.00
N LEU A 377 25.38 -3.36 -1.53
CA LEU A 377 24.98 -3.50 -2.92
C LEU A 377 23.61 -2.85 -3.18
N ASN A 378 22.66 -2.93 -2.23
CA ASN A 378 21.40 -2.18 -2.33
C ASN A 378 21.64 -0.67 -2.37
N ASN A 379 22.57 -0.14 -1.57
CA ASN A 379 22.87 1.29 -1.57
C ASN A 379 23.51 1.76 -2.88
N LEU A 380 24.41 0.95 -3.47
CA LEU A 380 24.98 1.23 -4.79
C LEU A 380 23.89 1.22 -5.86
N ASP A 381 23.03 0.21 -5.83
CA ASP A 381 21.95 0.03 -6.79
C ASP A 381 20.86 1.10 -6.65
N ALA A 382 20.55 1.57 -5.43
CA ALA A 382 19.56 2.64 -5.21
C ALA A 382 19.93 3.95 -5.91
N THR A 383 21.20 4.13 -6.28
CA THR A 383 21.66 5.30 -7.03
C THR A 383 21.43 5.18 -8.54
N ALA A 384 21.35 3.96 -9.07
CA ALA A 384 21.32 3.68 -10.51
C ALA A 384 20.13 2.79 -10.96
N GLY A 385 19.37 2.25 -10.03
CA GLY A 385 18.34 1.22 -10.22
C GLY A 385 17.28 1.31 -9.12
N ASP A 386 16.74 0.17 -8.69
CA ASP A 386 15.70 0.05 -7.66
C ASP A 386 16.22 -0.25 -6.25
N GLY A 387 17.53 -0.46 -6.09
CA GLY A 387 18.13 -0.62 -4.78
C GLY A 387 17.90 -1.99 -4.16
N ASP A 388 17.72 -3.02 -4.98
CA ASP A 388 17.42 -4.39 -4.54
C ASP A 388 18.45 -5.44 -4.98
N THR A 389 19.50 -5.05 -5.71
CA THR A 389 20.54 -5.98 -6.20
C THR A 389 21.16 -6.81 -5.08
N GLY A 390 21.48 -6.18 -3.95
CA GLY A 390 22.04 -6.85 -2.78
C GLY A 390 21.09 -7.84 -2.14
N SER A 391 19.82 -7.46 -1.97
CA SER A 391 18.78 -8.35 -1.45
C SER A 391 18.52 -9.53 -2.39
N THR A 392 18.52 -9.29 -3.69
CA THR A 392 18.41 -10.34 -4.72
C THR A 392 19.57 -11.35 -4.62
N TYR A 393 20.81 -10.86 -4.50
CA TYR A 393 21.98 -11.73 -4.37
C TYR A 393 22.01 -12.48 -3.04
N ALA A 394 21.63 -11.82 -1.95
CA ALA A 394 21.59 -12.43 -0.63
C ALA A 394 20.50 -13.50 -0.53
N GLU A 395 19.33 -13.28 -1.13
CA GLU A 395 18.27 -14.29 -1.20
C GLU A 395 18.74 -15.52 -1.99
N ALA A 396 19.33 -15.32 -3.17
CA ALA A 396 19.93 -16.39 -3.95
C ALA A 396 20.95 -17.19 -3.13
N ALA A 397 21.81 -16.49 -2.39
CA ALA A 397 22.84 -17.11 -1.56
C ALA A 397 22.25 -17.95 -0.41
N ARG A 398 21.23 -17.43 0.29
CA ARG A 398 20.49 -18.17 1.35
C ARG A 398 19.86 -19.45 0.79
N LYS A 399 19.25 -19.37 -0.39
CA LYS A 399 18.57 -20.52 -1.02
C LYS A 399 19.55 -21.60 -1.44
N ILE A 400 20.72 -21.22 -1.98
CA ILE A 400 21.79 -22.18 -2.31
C ILE A 400 22.39 -22.78 -1.02
N GLN A 401 22.64 -21.97 0.03
CA GLN A 401 23.12 -22.48 1.32
C GLN A 401 22.18 -23.52 1.92
N ASN A 402 20.86 -23.29 1.88
CA ASN A 402 19.87 -24.22 2.38
C ASN A 402 19.85 -25.56 1.63
N LYS A 403 20.38 -25.59 0.40
CA LYS A 403 20.47 -26.78 -0.46
C LYS A 403 21.88 -27.36 -0.54
N ARG A 404 22.82 -26.85 0.25
CA ARG A 404 24.25 -27.22 0.19
C ARG A 404 24.49 -28.73 0.24
N THR A 405 23.80 -29.46 1.12
CA THR A 405 23.98 -30.91 1.30
C THR A 405 23.49 -31.75 0.12
N GLU A 406 22.73 -31.15 -0.79
CA GLU A 406 22.18 -31.79 -1.99
C GLU A 406 23.05 -31.52 -3.24
N LEU A 407 24.12 -30.72 -3.12
CA LEU A 407 24.91 -30.28 -4.28
C LEU A 407 25.95 -31.32 -4.73
N PRO A 408 26.18 -31.47 -6.06
CA PRO A 408 27.15 -32.43 -6.60
C PRO A 408 28.57 -31.83 -6.71
N PHE A 409 29.24 -31.59 -5.58
CA PHE A 409 30.54 -30.89 -5.56
C PHE A 409 31.68 -31.61 -6.30
N ALA A 410 31.60 -32.94 -6.48
CA ALA A 410 32.63 -33.69 -7.18
C ALA A 410 32.62 -33.46 -8.71
N ASN A 411 31.56 -32.87 -9.26
CA ASN A 411 31.43 -32.60 -10.69
C ASN A 411 30.96 -31.17 -10.92
N THR A 412 31.89 -30.27 -11.28
CA THR A 412 31.62 -28.84 -11.46
C THR A 412 30.59 -28.55 -12.56
N ALA A 413 30.54 -29.36 -13.62
CA ALA A 413 29.56 -29.20 -14.70
C ALA A 413 28.12 -29.47 -14.21
N LEU A 414 27.95 -30.54 -13.41
CA LEU A 414 26.69 -30.82 -12.73
C LEU A 414 26.36 -29.76 -11.67
N LEU A 415 27.37 -29.30 -10.92
CA LEU A 415 27.19 -28.24 -9.93
C LEU A 415 26.67 -26.95 -10.58
N PHE A 416 27.26 -26.50 -11.69
CA PHE A 416 26.77 -25.35 -12.46
C PHE A 416 25.34 -25.59 -12.97
N THR A 417 25.02 -26.79 -13.47
CA THR A 417 23.65 -27.12 -13.89
C THR A 417 22.65 -26.98 -12.74
N VAL A 418 22.98 -27.47 -11.55
CA VAL A 418 22.13 -27.37 -10.36
C VAL A 418 22.01 -25.92 -9.89
N LEU A 419 23.11 -25.17 -9.84
CA LEU A 419 23.10 -23.75 -9.47
C LEU A 419 22.24 -22.92 -10.43
N GLY A 420 22.34 -23.15 -11.75
CA GLY A 420 21.51 -22.47 -12.74
C GLY A 420 20.01 -22.69 -12.50
N ARG A 421 19.62 -23.93 -12.15
CA ARG A 421 18.24 -24.27 -11.80
C ARG A 421 17.78 -23.63 -10.49
N LEU A 422 18.60 -23.70 -9.45
CA LEU A 422 18.30 -23.07 -8.17
C LEU A 422 18.06 -21.57 -8.35
N LEU A 423 18.91 -20.90 -9.12
CA LEU A 423 18.74 -19.49 -9.44
C LEU A 423 17.50 -19.24 -10.30
N SER A 424 17.19 -20.10 -11.27
CA SER A 424 15.96 -19.98 -12.06
C SER A 424 14.68 -20.09 -11.22
N HIS A 425 14.71 -20.86 -10.14
CA HIS A 425 13.53 -21.14 -9.32
C HIS A 425 13.42 -20.20 -8.12
N TYR A 426 14.55 -19.78 -7.55
CA TYR A 426 14.60 -19.03 -6.30
C TYR A 426 15.15 -17.60 -6.45
N SER A 427 15.61 -17.19 -7.63
CA SER A 427 16.08 -15.83 -7.89
C SER A 427 15.25 -15.21 -9.01
N GLY A 428 14.33 -14.31 -8.65
CA GLY A 428 13.55 -13.54 -9.59
C GLY A 428 14.38 -12.44 -10.28
N GLY A 429 13.71 -11.67 -11.14
CA GLY A 429 14.30 -10.50 -11.79
C GLY A 429 15.41 -10.81 -12.82
N THR A 430 16.01 -9.74 -13.33
CA THR A 430 17.02 -9.82 -14.41
C THR A 430 18.26 -10.59 -13.97
N SER A 431 18.74 -10.35 -12.75
CA SER A 431 19.91 -11.02 -12.20
C SER A 431 19.73 -12.53 -12.08
N GLY A 432 18.61 -13.00 -11.52
CA GLY A 432 18.32 -14.42 -11.41
C GLY A 432 18.27 -15.13 -12.77
N ALA A 433 17.62 -14.50 -13.76
CA ALA A 433 17.59 -15.01 -15.14
C ALA A 433 18.99 -15.06 -15.77
N LEU A 434 19.78 -13.98 -15.66
CA LEU A 434 21.12 -13.92 -16.24
C LEU A 434 22.05 -14.96 -15.61
N PHE A 435 22.09 -15.09 -14.28
CA PHE A 435 22.94 -16.09 -13.63
C PHE A 435 22.44 -17.52 -13.85
N SER A 436 21.12 -17.73 -13.95
CA SER A 436 20.56 -19.01 -14.40
C SER A 436 21.07 -19.39 -15.80
N ILE A 437 21.05 -18.45 -16.75
CA ILE A 437 21.58 -18.63 -18.10
C ILE A 437 23.08 -18.94 -18.07
N LEU A 438 23.86 -18.17 -17.30
CA LEU A 438 25.30 -18.39 -17.13
C LEU A 438 25.59 -19.82 -16.69
N PHE A 439 25.06 -20.22 -15.54
CA PHE A 439 25.40 -21.51 -14.94
C PHE A 439 24.79 -22.69 -15.72
N SER A 440 23.57 -22.57 -16.26
CA SER A 440 22.96 -23.61 -17.09
C SER A 440 23.73 -23.88 -18.40
N ASN A 441 24.41 -22.86 -18.94
CA ASN A 441 25.26 -23.04 -20.12
C ASN A 441 26.69 -23.42 -19.75
N ALA A 442 27.22 -22.91 -18.64
CA ALA A 442 28.54 -23.30 -18.15
C ALA A 442 28.62 -24.80 -17.80
N GLY A 443 27.53 -25.37 -17.30
CA GLY A 443 27.42 -26.80 -16.99
C GLY A 443 27.44 -27.74 -18.20
N LYS A 444 27.46 -27.22 -19.44
CA LYS A 444 27.56 -28.03 -20.67
C LYS A 444 29.01 -28.41 -21.02
N GLU A 445 29.99 -27.76 -20.41
CA GLU A 445 31.41 -28.00 -20.63
C GLU A 445 32.01 -28.76 -19.45
N THR A 446 32.92 -29.69 -19.73
CA THR A 446 33.64 -30.46 -18.70
C THR A 446 34.73 -29.64 -18.02
N ASP A 447 35.44 -28.80 -18.79
CA ASP A 447 36.38 -27.82 -18.26
C ASP A 447 35.62 -26.59 -17.76
N TRP A 448 35.49 -26.47 -16.43
CA TRP A 448 34.72 -25.42 -15.79
C TRP A 448 35.20 -24.00 -16.15
N ARG A 449 36.48 -23.81 -16.48
CA ARG A 449 37.03 -22.50 -16.86
C ARG A 449 36.48 -22.06 -18.22
N LYS A 450 36.46 -22.99 -19.18
CA LYS A 450 35.85 -22.78 -20.51
C LYS A 450 34.33 -22.69 -20.42
N GLY A 451 33.73 -23.53 -19.59
CA GLY A 451 32.30 -23.50 -19.29
C GLY A 451 31.87 -22.14 -18.76
N LEU A 452 32.57 -21.57 -17.79
CA LEU A 452 32.26 -20.25 -17.25
C LEU A 452 32.26 -19.18 -18.36
N LEU A 453 33.29 -19.16 -19.23
CA LEU A 453 33.33 -18.23 -20.36
C LEU A 453 32.18 -18.45 -21.36
N GLN A 454 31.82 -19.70 -21.66
CA GLN A 454 30.67 -20.01 -22.51
C GLN A 454 29.36 -19.52 -21.89
N GLY A 455 29.19 -19.71 -20.57
CA GLY A 455 28.09 -19.17 -19.79
C GLY A 455 27.99 -17.66 -19.92
N VAL A 456 29.12 -16.94 -19.79
CA VAL A 456 29.15 -15.48 -19.90
C VAL A 456 28.74 -15.04 -21.30
N LYS A 457 29.25 -15.70 -22.34
CA LYS A 457 28.85 -15.40 -23.73
C LYS A 457 27.35 -15.60 -23.95
N LYS A 458 26.76 -16.65 -23.37
CA LYS A 458 25.31 -16.88 -23.43
C LYS A 458 24.50 -15.85 -22.64
N MET A 459 25.03 -15.43 -21.49
CA MET A 459 24.47 -14.30 -20.73
C MET A 459 24.49 -13.01 -21.57
N GLN A 460 25.56 -12.72 -22.30
CA GLN A 460 25.63 -11.57 -23.22
C GLN A 460 24.67 -11.71 -24.40
N GLU A 461 24.57 -12.89 -25.00
CA GLU A 461 23.68 -13.17 -26.15
C GLU A 461 22.21 -12.95 -25.80
N TYR A 462 21.76 -13.49 -24.66
CA TYR A 462 20.36 -13.37 -24.24
C TYR A 462 20.06 -12.07 -23.47
N GLY A 463 21.03 -11.56 -22.71
CA GLY A 463 20.89 -10.31 -21.96
C GLY A 463 21.11 -9.05 -22.80
N GLY A 464 21.72 -9.17 -23.98
CA GLY A 464 21.98 -8.07 -24.91
C GLY A 464 23.10 -7.10 -24.48
N SER A 465 23.77 -7.35 -23.35
CA SER A 465 24.82 -6.49 -22.81
C SER A 465 26.23 -6.88 -23.28
N LYS A 466 27.09 -5.88 -23.41
CA LYS A 466 28.50 -6.00 -23.80
C LYS A 466 29.39 -5.38 -22.72
N GLN A 467 30.68 -5.72 -22.79
CA GLN A 467 31.67 -4.98 -22.01
C GLN A 467 31.66 -3.50 -22.42
N GLY A 468 31.64 -2.61 -21.44
CA GLY A 468 31.47 -1.17 -21.59
C GLY A 468 30.04 -0.67 -21.33
N ASP A 469 29.06 -1.56 -21.16
CA ASP A 469 27.66 -1.19 -20.97
C ASP A 469 27.28 -0.88 -19.51
N ARG A 470 28.22 -0.99 -18.57
CA ARG A 470 28.05 -0.78 -17.12
C ARG A 470 27.12 -1.82 -16.49
N THR A 471 27.54 -3.08 -16.53
CA THR A 471 26.80 -4.24 -16.00
C THR A 471 27.73 -5.28 -15.36
N VAL A 472 27.17 -6.37 -14.82
CA VAL A 472 27.90 -7.56 -14.36
C VAL A 472 28.95 -8.07 -15.36
N ILE A 473 28.73 -7.89 -16.67
CA ILE A 473 29.64 -8.33 -17.74
C ILE A 473 31.00 -7.65 -17.63
N ASP A 474 31.06 -6.41 -17.16
CA ASP A 474 32.30 -5.63 -17.08
C ASP A 474 33.32 -6.25 -16.12
N ALA A 475 32.85 -6.90 -15.06
CA ALA A 475 33.70 -7.67 -14.14
C ALA A 475 33.80 -9.15 -14.54
N LEU A 476 32.68 -9.75 -14.99
CA LEU A 476 32.59 -11.20 -15.18
C LEU A 476 33.32 -11.69 -16.44
N LEU A 477 33.25 -10.94 -17.55
CA LEU A 477 33.88 -11.34 -18.81
C LEU A 477 35.42 -11.34 -18.71
N PRO A 478 36.09 -10.27 -18.22
CA PRO A 478 37.55 -10.29 -18.07
C PRO A 478 38.05 -11.42 -17.16
N ALA A 479 37.33 -11.71 -16.08
CA ALA A 479 37.67 -12.80 -15.17
C ALA A 479 37.53 -14.18 -15.83
N ALA A 480 36.42 -14.42 -16.55
CA ALA A 480 36.19 -15.67 -17.25
C ALA A 480 37.18 -15.89 -18.41
N GLU A 481 37.55 -14.83 -19.15
CA GLU A 481 38.58 -14.90 -20.18
C GLU A 481 39.96 -15.21 -19.61
N CYS A 482 40.31 -14.62 -18.47
CA CYS A 482 41.57 -14.90 -17.76
C CYS A 482 41.67 -16.39 -17.39
N LEU A 483 40.62 -16.94 -16.77
CA LEU A 483 40.57 -18.35 -16.39
C LEU A 483 40.62 -19.28 -17.62
N ALA A 484 39.85 -18.99 -18.66
CA ALA A 484 39.83 -19.81 -19.89
C ALA A 484 41.19 -19.85 -20.61
N LYS A 485 42.04 -18.83 -20.42
CA LYS A 485 43.42 -18.76 -20.94
C LYS A 485 44.46 -19.41 -20.00
N GLY A 486 44.03 -19.99 -18.88
CA GLY A 486 44.90 -20.67 -17.92
C GLY A 486 45.40 -19.80 -16.76
N GLY A 487 44.85 -18.59 -16.59
CA GLY A 487 45.16 -17.73 -15.45
C GLY A 487 44.66 -18.30 -14.11
N SER A 488 45.26 -17.85 -13.02
CA SER A 488 44.90 -18.19 -11.64
C SER A 488 43.63 -17.48 -11.18
N ILE A 489 43.00 -17.97 -10.10
CA ILE A 489 41.85 -17.32 -9.47
C ILE A 489 42.22 -15.91 -8.96
N ALA A 490 43.43 -15.73 -8.45
CA ALA A 490 43.93 -14.43 -8.02
C ALA A 490 44.06 -13.43 -9.17
N GLU A 491 44.49 -13.86 -10.36
CA GLU A 491 44.53 -13.02 -11.55
C GLU A 491 43.12 -12.71 -12.06
N ALA A 492 42.22 -13.68 -12.04
CA ALA A 492 40.81 -13.48 -12.38
C ALA A 492 40.13 -12.48 -11.43
N ALA A 493 40.44 -12.53 -10.13
CA ALA A 493 39.94 -11.56 -9.14
C ALA A 493 40.43 -10.14 -9.41
N LYS A 494 41.71 -9.97 -9.78
CA LYS A 494 42.24 -8.67 -10.20
C LYS A 494 41.53 -8.17 -11.46
N ALA A 495 41.31 -9.03 -12.45
CA ALA A 495 40.59 -8.69 -13.67
C ALA A 495 39.13 -8.27 -13.38
N ALA A 496 38.42 -9.00 -12.52
CA ALA A 496 37.07 -8.66 -12.09
C ALA A 496 37.00 -7.31 -11.37
N ARG A 497 37.93 -7.06 -10.43
CA ARG A 497 38.03 -5.80 -9.70
C ARG A 497 38.31 -4.62 -10.64
N MET A 498 39.28 -4.75 -11.54
CA MET A 498 39.56 -3.73 -12.56
C MET A 498 38.33 -3.43 -13.42
N GLY A 499 37.60 -4.47 -13.82
CA GLY A 499 36.35 -4.35 -14.56
C GLY A 499 35.28 -3.58 -13.78
N ALA A 500 35.03 -3.98 -12.53
CA ALA A 500 34.08 -3.30 -11.63
C ALA A 500 34.47 -1.85 -11.37
N ASP A 501 35.75 -1.54 -11.14
CA ASP A 501 36.20 -0.17 -10.93
C ASP A 501 36.04 0.70 -12.18
N ALA A 502 36.27 0.14 -13.38
CA ALA A 502 36.09 0.86 -14.62
C ALA A 502 34.64 1.33 -14.84
N THR A 503 33.65 0.61 -14.28
CA THR A 503 32.22 1.00 -14.37
C THR A 503 31.90 2.38 -13.77
N LYS A 504 32.75 2.90 -12.87
CA LYS A 504 32.64 4.25 -12.29
C LYS A 504 32.71 5.37 -13.32
N GLY A 505 33.36 5.12 -14.45
CA GLY A 505 33.52 6.08 -15.55
C GLY A 505 32.73 5.70 -16.82
N MET A 506 31.95 4.63 -16.79
CA MET A 506 31.21 4.15 -17.96
C MET A 506 29.85 4.83 -18.08
N LYS A 507 29.41 5.07 -19.32
CA LYS A 507 28.02 5.41 -19.60
C LYS A 507 27.20 4.13 -19.63
N ALA A 508 26.19 4.04 -18.79
CA ALA A 508 25.23 2.94 -18.85
C ALA A 508 24.46 2.97 -20.19
N ARG A 509 24.41 1.83 -20.87
CA ARG A 509 23.72 1.71 -22.18
C ARG A 509 22.52 0.77 -22.15
N VAL A 510 22.46 -0.09 -21.14
CA VAL A 510 21.42 -1.11 -20.95
C VAL A 510 21.00 -1.16 -19.48
N GLY A 511 19.87 -1.80 -19.20
CA GLY A 511 19.34 -1.93 -17.84
C GLY A 511 18.84 -0.60 -17.26
N ARG A 512 18.43 -0.62 -15.99
CA ARG A 512 17.84 0.56 -15.31
C ARG A 512 18.81 1.73 -15.17
N SER A 513 20.10 1.43 -15.10
CA SER A 513 21.17 2.44 -15.06
C SER A 513 21.22 3.30 -16.32
N SER A 514 20.72 2.82 -17.46
CA SER A 514 20.67 3.61 -18.71
C SER A 514 19.64 4.74 -18.69
N TYR A 515 18.70 4.73 -17.74
CA TYR A 515 17.68 5.79 -17.57
C TYR A 515 18.19 6.97 -16.73
N VAL A 516 19.29 6.77 -16.01
CA VAL A 516 19.82 7.75 -15.05
C VAL A 516 20.78 8.71 -15.75
N PRO A 517 20.68 10.03 -15.51
CA PRO A 517 21.62 11.00 -16.06
C PRO A 517 23.07 10.63 -15.74
N PRO A 518 23.99 10.64 -16.73
CA PRO A 518 25.38 10.18 -16.54
C PRO A 518 26.10 10.84 -15.37
N GLU A 519 25.80 12.10 -15.08
CA GLU A 519 26.42 12.90 -14.02
C GLU A 519 26.14 12.31 -12.62
N ARG A 520 25.02 11.61 -12.44
CA ARG A 520 24.67 10.94 -11.17
C ARG A 520 25.38 9.60 -10.98
N LEU A 521 26.00 9.06 -12.03
CA LEU A 521 26.67 7.75 -12.00
C LEU A 521 28.19 7.87 -11.87
N VAL A 522 28.75 9.08 -12.08
CA VAL A 522 30.19 9.33 -12.03
C VAL A 522 30.75 8.95 -10.66
N GLY A 523 31.80 8.12 -10.66
CA GLY A 523 32.50 7.71 -9.45
C GLY A 523 31.82 6.55 -8.69
N ILE A 524 30.65 6.09 -9.14
CA ILE A 524 29.87 5.04 -8.48
C ILE A 524 29.96 3.75 -9.30
N PRO A 525 30.50 2.65 -8.73
CA PRO A 525 30.58 1.39 -9.45
C PRO A 525 29.19 0.79 -9.66
N ASP A 526 29.03 0.02 -10.72
CA ASP A 526 27.84 -0.80 -10.95
C ASP A 526 27.70 -1.85 -9.83
N ALA A 527 26.51 -1.94 -9.22
CA ALA A 527 26.26 -2.86 -8.11
C ALA A 527 26.44 -4.33 -8.52
N GLY A 528 26.04 -4.68 -9.75
CA GLY A 528 26.20 -6.01 -10.28
C GLY A 528 27.68 -6.40 -10.45
N ALA A 529 28.46 -5.54 -11.13
CA ALA A 529 29.89 -5.72 -11.33
C ALA A 529 30.65 -5.76 -9.99
N GLU A 530 30.28 -4.89 -9.05
CA GLU A 530 30.85 -4.86 -7.70
C GLU A 530 30.62 -6.18 -6.95
N GLY A 531 29.40 -6.74 -7.04
CA GLY A 531 29.10 -8.05 -6.45
C GLY A 531 29.96 -9.17 -7.04
N VAL A 532 30.13 -9.19 -8.37
CA VAL A 532 31.00 -10.16 -9.05
C VAL A 532 32.46 -10.03 -8.61
N ALA A 533 33.00 -8.81 -8.57
CA ALA A 533 34.38 -8.58 -8.12
C ALA A 533 34.61 -9.10 -6.69
N ARG A 534 33.68 -8.82 -5.78
CA ARG A 534 33.74 -9.30 -4.39
C ARG A 534 33.72 -10.82 -4.28
N VAL A 535 32.96 -11.50 -5.14
CA VAL A 535 32.93 -12.98 -5.20
C VAL A 535 34.29 -13.53 -5.59
N PHE A 536 34.90 -13.05 -6.67
CA PHE A 536 36.23 -13.52 -7.08
C PHE A 536 37.30 -13.20 -6.03
N GLU A 537 37.25 -12.02 -5.41
CA GLU A 537 38.16 -11.64 -4.32
C GLU A 537 38.03 -12.58 -3.11
N ALA A 538 36.80 -12.95 -2.73
CA ALA A 538 36.56 -13.87 -1.63
C ALA A 538 37.12 -15.26 -1.92
N ILE A 539 36.87 -15.80 -3.12
CA ILE A 539 37.39 -17.11 -3.55
C ILE A 539 38.93 -17.07 -3.62
N SER A 540 39.53 -16.01 -4.15
CA SER A 540 41.00 -15.91 -4.26
C SER A 540 41.73 -15.99 -2.91
N LYS A 541 41.11 -15.50 -1.83
CA LYS A 541 41.68 -15.57 -0.46
C LYS A 541 41.66 -16.97 0.13
N VAL A 542 40.74 -17.80 -0.35
CA VAL A 542 40.55 -19.18 0.07
C VAL A 542 41.53 -20.13 -0.63
N ASP A 543 41.87 -19.84 -1.88
CA ASP A 543 42.81 -20.59 -2.72
C ASP A 543 44.29 -20.39 -2.30
N MET A 544 44.59 -19.27 -1.63
CA MET A 544 45.92 -18.98 -1.06
C MET A 544 46.14 -19.56 0.35
N SER A 545 45.14 -20.25 0.91
CA SER A 545 45.13 -20.80 2.29
C SER A 545 44.87 -22.29 2.29
#